data_AF-A0A843EAZ2-F1
#
_entry.id   AF-A0A843EAZ2-F1
#
_cell.length_a   1.000
_cell.length_b   1.000
_cell.length_c   1.000
_cell.angle_alpha   90.00
_cell.angle_beta   90.00
_cell.angle_gamma   90.00
#
_symmetry.space_group_name_H-M   'P 1'
#
loop_
_entity.id
_entity.type
_entity.pdbx_description
1 polymer ?
#
loop_
_entity_poly.entity_id
_entity_poly.type
_entity_poly.pdbx_seq_one_letter_code
_entity_poly.pdbx_strand_id
1 'polypeptide(L)'
;MIIALVIAFVIAIGVVVVIVEFQDPKVTVTVSQEGEGTVDPSVGTHDFDKDSTITVKATPANGYLLYGITVNGESVAVNNNQAEVKVSADTNIVVTFENYASVSAQDPVAGMSVPGPYGRDATVTVNFKGLVGADNLMVTNYASQNYGTKASVLDMRLSNRTNFESASITMSMTGDLSKGTVVSLSGGPQPTGISMTYDSTSNMSVVSFTTTHFSQFLIYDGHVSTAQGLRNIAQMVNTGMADIPYVILDKDIDLNNQEWTPIGKDSVDSVNKPYAFDGTFDGKGFRIMNLNISTGNDQVGLFGVVVNARISDFTQMNVSVIGGSKVGSVVGESMFETQVSDVDVRNCTVIGNHFVGGVVGYMQGTVTECTVTGTSDAHSMIKAIPNMTGTVYDNGDKVGGIVGYVQNHQMDMAYSVSACEVGYTDLVAYRDVGGLIGCIVETNPNYAVMINGNIVYDVNVTADQTVNQYGYVTPNANKIVGRLSGEYTARNNSFSQTVTMVRVEVDSNSDLEEIMNNGSDKVYVKLVSDLALNSGSDVQYGGRNTAQIQIDGNNNTLTLSTTQISSMDLVNPGGMLMLTNLGMTSTQTSGTWDSYDILFRCNVTMESVTFDKAIALDNIGKT
;
A
#
# COMPACT_ATOMS: atom_id res chain seq x y z
N MET A 1 11.94 20.97 -48.47
CA MET A 1 11.65 21.24 -49.90
C MET A 1 12.16 22.64 -50.19
N ILE A 2 13.28 22.81 -50.89
CA ILE A 2 13.90 24.13 -51.08
C ILE A 2 13.02 24.98 -52.00
N ILE A 3 12.26 25.92 -51.45
CA ILE A 3 11.54 26.94 -52.21
C ILE A 3 12.49 28.14 -52.34
N ALA A 4 13.19 28.25 -53.48
CA ALA A 4 13.96 29.45 -53.80
C ALA A 4 13.01 30.54 -54.30
N LEU A 5 12.79 31.60 -53.51
CA LEU A 5 12.05 32.79 -53.93
C LEU A 5 13.01 33.75 -54.63
N VAL A 6 12.95 33.83 -55.96
CA VAL A 6 13.73 34.81 -56.73
C VAL A 6 12.99 36.14 -56.73
N ILE A 7 13.45 37.12 -55.94
CA ILE A 7 12.97 38.51 -56.01
C ILE A 7 13.92 39.30 -56.92
N ALA A 8 13.47 39.59 -58.14
CA ALA A 8 14.21 40.44 -59.07
C ALA A 8 13.79 41.91 -58.90
N PHE A 9 14.70 42.76 -58.42
CA PHE A 9 14.54 44.21 -58.52
C PHE A 9 15.15 44.70 -59.84
N VAL A 10 14.32 45.30 -60.70
CA VAL A 10 14.81 45.95 -61.93
C VAL A 10 15.23 47.37 -61.58
N ILE A 11 16.53 47.57 -61.37
CA ILE A 11 17.14 48.90 -61.43
C ILE A 11 17.83 48.99 -62.79
N ALA A 12 17.51 50.02 -63.55
CA ALA A 12 18.10 50.27 -64.85
C ALA A 12 19.63 50.20 -64.74
N ILE A 13 20.26 49.32 -65.52
CA ILE A 13 21.71 49.08 -65.69
C ILE A 13 22.30 47.85 -64.93
N GLY A 14 21.49 46.90 -64.44
CA GLY A 14 22.00 45.54 -64.15
C GLY A 14 21.09 44.69 -63.27
N VAL A 15 20.88 43.42 -63.63
CA VAL A 15 20.14 42.45 -62.80
C VAL A 15 21.07 41.98 -61.67
N VAL A 16 20.77 42.38 -60.44
CA VAL A 16 21.35 41.76 -59.23
C VAL A 16 20.39 40.66 -58.79
N VAL A 17 20.80 39.40 -58.92
CA VAL A 17 20.08 38.25 -58.36
C VAL A 17 20.49 38.12 -56.90
N VAL A 18 19.58 38.41 -55.97
CA VAL A 18 19.76 38.10 -54.55
C VAL A 18 19.09 36.75 -54.30
N ILE A 19 19.90 35.73 -54.01
CA ILE A 19 19.39 34.44 -53.53
C ILE A 19 19.27 34.56 -52.02
N VAL A 20 18.03 34.49 -51.50
CA VAL A 20 17.77 34.37 -50.06
C VAL A 20 17.42 32.91 -49.80
N GLU A 21 18.31 32.19 -49.11
CA GLU A 21 18.03 30.84 -48.63
C GLU A 21 17.29 30.92 -47.29
N PHE A 22 16.08 30.37 -47.21
CA PHE A 22 15.39 30.17 -45.95
C PHE A 22 15.78 28.79 -45.41
N GLN A 23 16.47 28.77 -44.27
CA GLN A 23 16.69 27.54 -43.50
C GLN A 23 15.38 27.20 -42.76
N ASP A 24 14.96 25.94 -42.82
CA ASP A 24 13.83 25.45 -42.01
C ASP A 24 14.15 25.65 -40.52
N PRO A 25 13.18 26.07 -39.68
CA PRO A 25 13.42 26.30 -38.26
C PRO A 25 13.84 24.99 -37.59
N LYS A 26 14.90 25.04 -36.77
CA LYS A 26 15.41 23.88 -36.03
C LYS A 26 14.90 23.82 -34.59
N VAL A 27 14.82 22.62 -34.03
CA VAL A 27 14.51 22.33 -32.61
C VAL A 27 15.63 21.50 -32.00
N THR A 28 15.84 21.67 -30.69
CA THR A 28 16.92 21.00 -29.99
C THR A 28 16.44 19.68 -29.37
N VAL A 29 17.13 18.59 -29.66
CA VAL A 29 16.87 17.26 -29.08
C VAL A 29 18.06 16.86 -28.21
N THR A 30 17.80 16.59 -26.95
CA THR A 30 18.81 16.07 -26.01
C THR A 30 18.60 14.57 -25.84
N VAL A 31 19.62 13.77 -26.16
CA VAL A 31 19.60 12.31 -25.98
C VAL A 31 20.50 11.95 -24.81
N SER A 32 19.97 11.20 -23.86
CA SER A 32 20.69 10.63 -22.72
C SER A 32 20.45 9.13 -22.62
N GLN A 33 21.33 8.43 -21.91
CA GLN A 33 21.18 6.99 -21.68
C GLN A 33 21.46 6.61 -20.24
N GLU A 34 20.83 5.51 -19.81
CA GLU A 34 21.08 4.83 -18.54
C GLU A 34 21.48 3.37 -18.84
N GLY A 35 22.41 2.80 -18.07
CA GLY A 35 22.98 1.46 -18.36
C GLY A 35 23.99 1.45 -19.51
N GLU A 36 24.34 0.25 -20.00
CA GLU A 36 25.36 0.09 -21.05
C GLU A 36 24.77 -0.33 -22.41
N GLY A 37 25.15 0.43 -23.43
CA GLY A 37 24.71 0.27 -24.81
C GLY A 37 25.14 1.47 -25.64
N THR A 38 24.71 1.49 -26.89
CA THR A 38 24.90 2.63 -27.81
C THR A 38 23.55 3.08 -28.35
N VAL A 39 23.40 4.39 -28.56
CA VAL A 39 22.17 5.02 -29.04
C VAL A 39 22.49 5.82 -30.30
N ASP A 40 21.56 5.85 -31.26
CA ASP A 40 21.59 6.67 -32.47
C ASP A 40 20.26 7.44 -32.58
N PRO A 41 20.24 8.79 -32.54
CA PRO A 41 21.38 9.71 -32.45
C PRO A 41 22.20 9.50 -31.18
N SER A 42 23.52 9.73 -31.26
CA SER A 42 24.42 9.50 -30.12
C SER A 42 24.04 10.33 -28.90
N VAL A 43 24.41 9.89 -27.70
CA VAL A 43 24.22 10.68 -26.47
C VAL A 43 24.80 12.09 -26.64
N GLY A 44 24.02 13.11 -26.31
CA GLY A 44 24.35 14.52 -26.52
C GLY A 44 23.18 15.34 -27.06
N THR A 45 23.49 16.59 -27.42
CA THR A 45 22.51 17.54 -27.96
C THR A 45 22.63 17.62 -29.49
N HIS A 46 21.50 17.59 -30.17
CA HIS A 46 21.41 17.60 -31.64
C HIS A 46 20.33 18.58 -32.11
N ASP A 47 20.51 19.15 -33.30
CA ASP A 47 19.52 20.02 -33.93
C ASP A 47 18.82 19.29 -35.08
N PHE A 48 17.49 19.26 -35.04
CA PHE A 48 16.64 18.67 -36.08
C PHE A 48 15.68 19.70 -36.66
N ASP A 49 15.25 19.48 -37.90
CA ASP A 49 14.22 20.33 -38.51
C ASP A 49 12.90 20.19 -37.71
N LYS A 50 12.26 21.31 -37.41
CA LYS A 50 11.00 21.34 -36.67
C LYS A 50 9.93 20.52 -37.40
N ASP A 51 9.15 19.77 -36.62
CA ASP A 51 8.09 18.87 -37.06
C ASP A 51 8.57 17.63 -37.85
N SER A 52 9.88 17.37 -37.89
CA SER A 52 10.44 16.13 -38.43
C SER A 52 10.18 14.92 -37.51
N THR A 53 10.25 13.72 -38.09
CA THR A 53 10.26 12.47 -37.35
C THR A 53 11.69 11.94 -37.34
N ILE A 54 12.23 11.69 -36.15
CA ILE A 54 13.54 11.09 -35.95
C ILE A 54 13.36 9.63 -35.52
N THR A 55 14.27 8.75 -35.95
CA THR A 55 14.32 7.36 -35.50
C THR A 55 15.39 7.22 -34.44
N VAL A 56 15.00 6.93 -33.20
CA VAL A 56 15.94 6.62 -32.12
C VAL A 56 16.20 5.12 -32.15
N LYS A 57 17.45 4.71 -32.34
CA LYS A 57 17.87 3.30 -32.35
C LYS A 57 18.77 3.02 -31.15
N ALA A 58 18.52 1.90 -30.49
CA ALA A 58 19.33 1.47 -29.37
C ALA A 58 19.98 0.12 -29.67
N THR A 59 21.28 0.00 -29.40
CA THR A 59 22.05 -1.24 -29.52
C THR A 59 22.61 -1.57 -28.14
N PRO A 60 21.98 -2.51 -27.40
CA PRO A 60 22.44 -2.90 -26.08
C PRO A 60 23.87 -3.46 -26.08
N ALA A 61 24.63 -3.22 -25.01
CA ALA A 61 25.93 -3.86 -24.80
C ALA A 61 25.75 -5.34 -24.42
N ASN A 62 26.85 -6.11 -24.44
CA ASN A 62 26.80 -7.51 -24.01
C ASN A 62 26.36 -7.59 -22.53
N GLY A 63 25.35 -8.40 -22.23
CA GLY A 63 24.75 -8.46 -20.90
C GLY A 63 23.81 -7.30 -20.57
N TYR A 64 23.32 -6.56 -21.57
CA TYR A 64 22.29 -5.54 -21.40
C TYR A 64 21.18 -5.72 -22.44
N LEU A 65 19.97 -5.28 -22.11
CA LEU A 65 18.82 -5.19 -23.01
C LEU A 65 18.26 -3.76 -23.02
N LEU A 66 17.56 -3.38 -24.09
CA LEU A 66 16.81 -2.12 -24.11
C LEU A 66 15.57 -2.28 -23.22
N TYR A 67 15.52 -1.52 -22.13
CA TYR A 67 14.38 -1.48 -21.20
C TYR A 67 13.25 -0.59 -21.72
N GLY A 68 13.60 0.57 -22.28
CA GLY A 68 12.61 1.50 -22.83
C GLY A 68 13.22 2.78 -23.37
N ILE A 69 12.40 3.52 -24.11
CA ILE A 69 12.71 4.86 -24.58
C ILE A 69 11.61 5.78 -24.07
N THR A 70 12.00 6.87 -23.41
CA THR A 70 11.07 7.92 -23.00
C THR A 70 11.35 9.21 -23.76
N VAL A 71 10.29 9.95 -24.06
CA VAL A 71 10.33 11.25 -24.72
C VAL A 71 9.61 12.24 -23.82
N ASN A 72 10.32 13.25 -23.31
CA ASN A 72 9.83 14.22 -22.33
C ASN A 72 9.20 13.57 -21.08
N GLY A 73 9.71 12.39 -20.68
CA GLY A 73 9.23 11.63 -19.53
C GLY A 73 8.11 10.62 -19.82
N GLU A 74 7.57 10.59 -21.04
CA GLU A 74 6.54 9.62 -21.45
C GLU A 74 7.13 8.46 -22.25
N SER A 75 6.73 7.22 -21.95
CA SER A 75 7.17 6.03 -22.69
C SER A 75 6.61 6.00 -24.10
N VAL A 76 7.47 5.69 -25.08
CA VAL A 76 7.08 5.54 -26.49
C VAL A 76 7.14 4.09 -26.95
N ALA A 77 6.36 3.75 -27.97
CA ALA A 77 6.35 2.41 -28.54
C ALA A 77 7.69 2.10 -29.21
N VAL A 78 8.27 0.95 -28.87
CA VAL A 78 9.56 0.48 -29.39
C VAL A 78 9.36 -0.78 -30.23
N ASN A 79 9.89 -0.77 -31.45
CA ASN A 79 9.91 -1.93 -32.35
C ASN A 79 11.35 -2.18 -32.83
N ASN A 80 11.85 -3.41 -32.65
CA ASN A 80 13.23 -3.80 -33.03
C ASN A 80 14.31 -2.87 -32.45
N ASN A 81 14.16 -2.49 -31.18
CA ASN A 81 15.00 -1.52 -30.47
C ASN A 81 15.04 -0.12 -31.11
N GLN A 82 13.95 0.27 -31.79
CA GLN A 82 13.82 1.58 -32.40
C GLN A 82 12.48 2.23 -32.04
N ALA A 83 12.47 3.55 -31.91
CA ALA A 83 11.26 4.35 -31.75
C ALA A 83 11.25 5.51 -32.75
N GLU A 84 10.09 5.80 -33.33
CA GLU A 84 9.86 7.00 -34.14
C GLU A 84 9.35 8.12 -33.23
N VAL A 85 10.07 9.25 -33.22
CA VAL A 85 9.77 10.40 -32.36
C VAL A 85 9.53 11.63 -33.23
N LYS A 86 8.36 12.25 -33.10
CA LYS A 86 8.05 13.51 -33.77
C LYS A 86 8.52 14.69 -32.93
N VAL A 87 9.37 15.55 -33.48
CA VAL A 87 10.01 16.66 -32.76
C VAL A 87 9.46 18.02 -33.22
N SER A 88 8.44 18.52 -32.52
CA SER A 88 7.79 19.81 -32.82
C SER A 88 8.29 20.97 -31.93
N ALA A 89 9.03 20.65 -30.87
CA ALA A 89 9.65 21.57 -29.92
C ALA A 89 10.90 20.91 -29.31
N ASP A 90 11.58 21.61 -28.42
CA ASP A 90 12.72 21.05 -27.69
C ASP A 90 12.31 19.78 -26.95
N THR A 91 13.08 18.71 -27.15
CA THR A 91 12.68 17.35 -26.77
C THR A 91 13.82 16.67 -26.01
N ASN A 92 13.51 16.05 -24.87
CA ASN A 92 14.44 15.21 -24.13
C ASN A 92 14.12 13.73 -24.37
N ILE A 93 15.12 12.94 -24.70
CA ILE A 93 15.02 11.50 -24.97
C ILE A 93 15.93 10.76 -24.00
N VAL A 94 15.39 9.80 -23.27
CA VAL A 94 16.15 8.91 -22.39
C VAL A 94 16.01 7.48 -22.90
N VAL A 95 17.14 6.85 -23.19
CA VAL A 95 17.22 5.43 -23.58
C VAL A 95 17.80 4.63 -22.43
N THR A 96 16.99 3.75 -21.84
CA THR A 96 17.41 2.96 -20.67
C THR A 96 17.77 1.55 -21.10
N PHE A 97 18.99 1.13 -20.76
CA PHE A 97 19.48 -0.24 -20.88
C PHE A 97 19.51 -0.88 -19.50
N GLU A 98 19.04 -2.12 -19.38
CA GLU A 98 19.07 -2.88 -18.13
C GLU A 98 20.00 -4.07 -18.27
N ASN A 99 20.80 -4.33 -17.24
CA ASN A 99 21.72 -5.47 -17.21
C ASN A 99 20.91 -6.77 -17.15
N TYR A 100 21.22 -7.70 -18.04
CA TYR A 100 20.72 -9.07 -18.04
C TYR A 100 21.92 -10.01 -17.97
N ALA A 101 21.89 -10.99 -17.07
CA ALA A 101 22.94 -12.00 -16.97
C ALA A 101 23.12 -12.73 -18.32
N SER A 102 24.18 -12.40 -19.06
CA SER A 102 24.43 -12.99 -20.37
C SER A 102 24.84 -14.46 -20.26
N VAL A 103 24.15 -15.33 -20.98
CA VAL A 103 24.59 -16.70 -21.27
C VAL A 103 25.53 -16.63 -22.47
N SER A 104 26.84 -16.77 -22.28
CA SER A 104 27.74 -16.96 -23.42
C SER A 104 27.79 -18.43 -23.80
N ALA A 105 27.26 -18.79 -24.97
CA ALA A 105 27.72 -20.00 -25.64
C ALA A 105 29.17 -19.72 -26.11
N GLN A 106 30.17 -20.39 -25.51
CA GLN A 106 31.46 -20.46 -26.19
C GLN A 106 31.30 -21.33 -27.43
N ASP A 107 31.81 -20.85 -28.56
CA ASP A 107 31.95 -21.65 -29.77
C ASP A 107 32.57 -23.01 -29.46
N PRO A 108 32.10 -24.11 -30.08
CA PRO A 108 32.72 -25.40 -29.91
C PRO A 108 34.20 -25.29 -30.30
N VAL A 109 35.08 -25.59 -29.35
CA VAL A 109 36.52 -25.66 -29.57
C VAL A 109 36.77 -26.62 -30.74
N ALA A 110 37.22 -26.06 -31.86
CA ALA A 110 37.59 -26.81 -33.05
C ALA A 110 38.84 -27.65 -32.75
N GLY A 111 38.64 -28.91 -32.33
CA GLY A 111 39.78 -29.72 -31.94
C GLY A 111 39.46 -31.10 -31.37
N MET A 112 38.54 -31.86 -31.97
CA MET A 112 38.56 -33.32 -31.81
C MET A 112 38.39 -33.98 -33.17
N SER A 113 39.50 -34.54 -33.68
CA SER A 113 39.50 -35.45 -34.82
C SER A 113 38.72 -36.72 -34.47
N VAL A 114 37.78 -37.13 -35.32
CA VAL A 114 37.14 -38.45 -35.22
C VAL A 114 37.47 -39.26 -36.48
N PRO A 115 38.10 -40.44 -36.37
CA PRO A 115 38.26 -41.35 -37.49
C PRO A 115 37.00 -42.20 -37.70
N GLY A 116 36.58 -42.35 -38.96
CA GLY A 116 35.83 -43.51 -39.45
C GLY A 116 34.29 -43.44 -39.41
N PRO A 117 33.61 -44.07 -40.40
CA PRO A 117 32.17 -43.97 -40.59
C PRO A 117 31.42 -44.98 -39.71
N TYR A 118 30.18 -44.62 -39.33
CA TYR A 118 29.17 -45.38 -38.57
C TYR A 118 29.18 -45.20 -37.04
N GLY A 119 28.11 -44.54 -36.56
CA GLY A 119 27.75 -44.35 -35.15
C GLY A 119 28.09 -42.94 -34.65
N ARG A 120 27.09 -42.07 -34.46
CA ARG A 120 27.29 -40.75 -33.84
C ARG A 120 26.43 -40.61 -32.59
N ASP A 121 27.10 -40.62 -31.44
CA ASP A 121 26.61 -39.99 -30.22
C ASP A 121 26.74 -38.48 -30.40
N ALA A 122 25.66 -37.72 -30.17
CA ALA A 122 25.71 -36.27 -30.05
C ALA A 122 25.56 -35.92 -28.57
N THR A 123 26.62 -35.36 -27.98
CA THR A 123 26.57 -34.83 -26.62
C THR A 123 26.26 -33.34 -26.70
N VAL A 124 25.09 -32.93 -26.23
CA VAL A 124 24.79 -31.50 -26.02
C VAL A 124 25.09 -31.19 -24.55
N THR A 125 26.11 -30.35 -24.33
CA THR A 125 26.48 -29.88 -22.99
C THR A 125 26.02 -28.43 -22.86
N VAL A 126 25.08 -28.17 -21.95
CA VAL A 126 24.69 -26.81 -21.57
C VAL A 126 25.45 -26.47 -20.30
N ASN A 127 26.41 -25.55 -20.40
CA ASN A 127 27.20 -25.09 -19.26
C ASN A 127 26.60 -23.80 -18.71
N PHE A 128 26.14 -23.84 -17.46
CA PHE A 128 25.77 -22.64 -16.71
C PHE A 128 27.03 -22.13 -15.99
N LYS A 129 27.42 -20.86 -16.18
CA LYS A 129 28.56 -20.24 -15.49
C LYS A 129 28.15 -18.88 -14.93
N GLY A 130 28.33 -18.68 -13.62
CA GLY A 130 28.01 -17.41 -12.95
C GLY A 130 26.81 -17.42 -11.98
N LEU A 131 26.34 -18.59 -11.53
CA LEU A 131 25.43 -18.67 -10.39
C LEU A 131 26.23 -18.34 -9.12
N VAL A 132 26.02 -17.17 -8.53
CA VAL A 132 26.56 -16.86 -7.20
C VAL A 132 25.39 -16.94 -6.22
N GLY A 133 25.38 -18.00 -5.41
CA GLY A 133 24.51 -18.14 -4.24
C GLY A 133 23.09 -18.64 -4.51
N ALA A 134 22.93 -19.93 -4.79
CA ALA A 134 21.80 -20.76 -4.34
C ALA A 134 21.93 -22.15 -4.97
N ASP A 135 22.16 -23.13 -4.13
CA ASP A 135 22.19 -24.52 -4.51
C ASP A 135 20.74 -25.04 -4.78
N ASN A 136 20.51 -25.92 -5.80
CA ASN A 136 19.59 -27.10 -5.86
C ASN A 136 19.03 -27.46 -7.26
N LEU A 137 19.35 -28.64 -7.83
CA LEU A 137 18.63 -29.21 -9.00
C LEU A 137 18.55 -30.74 -8.91
N MET A 138 17.34 -31.32 -8.91
CA MET A 138 17.11 -32.76 -9.08
C MET A 138 16.46 -33.08 -10.45
N VAL A 139 17.01 -34.07 -11.14
CA VAL A 139 16.48 -34.62 -12.40
C VAL A 139 16.03 -36.07 -12.15
N THR A 140 14.74 -36.36 -12.39
CA THR A 140 14.23 -37.75 -12.36
C THR A 140 13.84 -38.19 -13.77
N ASN A 141 14.45 -39.27 -14.26
CA ASN A 141 14.21 -39.83 -15.60
C ASN A 141 12.98 -40.75 -15.59
N TYR A 142 11.97 -40.47 -16.42
CA TYR A 142 10.84 -41.38 -16.67
C TYR A 142 10.87 -41.79 -18.16
N ALA A 143 11.42 -42.96 -18.46
CA ALA A 143 11.28 -43.55 -19.79
C ALA A 143 9.88 -44.18 -19.91
N SER A 144 8.95 -43.55 -20.63
CA SER A 144 7.72 -44.23 -21.03
C SER A 144 8.04 -45.17 -22.20
N GLN A 145 7.91 -46.49 -21.98
CA GLN A 145 7.84 -47.43 -23.09
C GLN A 145 6.49 -47.28 -23.78
N ASN A 146 6.47 -46.84 -25.04
CA ASN A 146 5.37 -47.14 -25.95
C ASN A 146 5.92 -47.54 -27.31
N TYR A 147 5.58 -48.76 -27.70
CA TYR A 147 5.84 -49.34 -29.01
C TYR A 147 4.91 -48.68 -30.04
N GLY A 148 5.49 -48.03 -31.07
CA GLY A 148 4.78 -47.71 -32.31
C GLY A 148 4.98 -46.27 -32.83
N THR A 149 5.76 -46.15 -33.91
CA THR A 149 5.92 -44.98 -34.82
C THR A 149 6.55 -43.69 -34.27
N LYS A 150 7.86 -43.56 -34.56
CA LYS A 150 8.70 -42.34 -34.74
C LYS A 150 8.19 -41.01 -34.13
N ALA A 151 8.29 -40.90 -32.81
CA ALA A 151 8.62 -39.65 -32.10
C ALA A 151 9.11 -40.04 -30.70
N SER A 152 10.43 -40.02 -30.48
CA SER A 152 11.00 -40.25 -29.15
C SER A 152 10.87 -38.94 -28.37
N VAL A 153 9.73 -38.72 -27.71
CA VAL A 153 9.59 -37.61 -26.76
C VAL A 153 10.32 -38.03 -25.48
N LEU A 154 11.42 -37.35 -25.15
CA LEU A 154 12.08 -37.47 -23.85
C LEU A 154 11.53 -36.36 -22.96
N ASP A 155 10.56 -36.68 -22.11
CA ASP A 155 10.07 -35.75 -21.10
C ASP A 155 11.06 -35.69 -19.92
N MET A 156 11.64 -34.51 -19.69
CA MET A 156 12.40 -34.23 -18.47
C MET A 156 11.55 -33.35 -17.54
N ARG A 157 11.13 -33.91 -16.40
CA ARG A 157 10.54 -33.14 -15.30
C ARG A 157 11.65 -32.62 -14.39
N LEU A 158 11.69 -31.30 -14.21
CA LEU A 158 12.48 -30.65 -13.16
C LEU A 158 11.60 -30.57 -11.90
N SER A 159 12.05 -31.18 -10.81
CA SER A 159 11.37 -31.11 -9.52
C SER A 159 12.32 -30.54 -8.47
N ASN A 160 11.89 -29.46 -7.80
CA ASN A 160 12.58 -28.82 -6.67
C ASN A 160 12.91 -29.85 -5.59
N ARG A 161 14.20 -30.14 -5.32
CA ARG A 161 14.83 -30.41 -3.98
C ARG A 161 16.39 -30.56 -4.08
N THR A 162 17.13 -29.85 -3.22
CA THR A 162 18.51 -30.09 -2.67
C THR A 162 19.82 -29.85 -3.48
N ASN A 163 20.90 -29.54 -2.70
CA ASN A 163 21.97 -28.52 -2.93
C ASN A 163 23.23 -28.96 -3.69
N PHE A 164 23.63 -28.20 -4.73
CA PHE A 164 24.84 -28.44 -5.54
C PHE A 164 25.55 -27.15 -6.03
N GLU A 165 26.88 -27.12 -5.82
CA GLU A 165 27.82 -26.04 -6.20
C GLU A 165 28.14 -25.97 -7.71
N SER A 166 27.77 -26.97 -8.50
CA SER A 166 27.81 -26.96 -9.96
C SER A 166 26.97 -28.11 -10.53
N ALA A 167 26.17 -27.84 -11.57
CA ALA A 167 25.40 -28.86 -12.27
C ALA A 167 25.63 -28.76 -13.78
N SER A 168 26.18 -29.83 -14.37
CA SER A 168 26.17 -30.04 -15.82
C SER A 168 24.99 -30.93 -16.17
N ILE A 169 24.02 -30.42 -16.94
CA ILE A 169 22.99 -31.27 -17.55
C ILE A 169 23.57 -31.80 -18.85
N THR A 170 24.02 -33.07 -18.82
CA THR A 170 24.43 -33.79 -20.03
C THR A 170 23.24 -34.55 -20.58
N MET A 171 22.71 -34.11 -21.72
CA MET A 171 21.70 -34.87 -22.44
C MET A 171 22.41 -35.81 -23.41
N SER A 172 22.44 -37.11 -23.08
CA SER A 172 22.90 -38.16 -23.99
C SER A 172 21.69 -38.80 -24.67
N MET A 173 21.48 -38.51 -25.95
CA MET A 173 20.46 -39.14 -26.77
C MET A 173 21.06 -40.35 -27.48
N THR A 174 20.52 -41.55 -27.25
CA THR A 174 20.89 -42.75 -28.03
C THR A 174 19.85 -43.03 -29.10
N GLY A 175 20.15 -42.69 -30.36
CA GLY A 175 19.32 -43.01 -31.54
C GLY A 175 19.52 -42.06 -32.73
N ASP A 176 19.18 -42.51 -33.94
CA ASP A 176 19.24 -41.71 -35.17
C ASP A 176 18.26 -40.51 -35.10
N LEU A 177 18.80 -39.29 -35.02
CA LEU A 177 18.01 -38.06 -35.11
C LEU A 177 17.60 -37.82 -36.58
N SER A 178 16.32 -38.00 -36.89
CA SER A 178 15.78 -37.64 -38.21
C SER A 178 15.55 -36.13 -38.32
N LYS A 179 15.62 -35.60 -39.56
CA LYS A 179 15.29 -34.21 -39.89
C LYS A 179 13.92 -33.83 -39.28
N GLY A 180 13.88 -32.76 -38.48
CA GLY A 180 12.66 -32.30 -37.79
C GLY A 180 12.43 -32.85 -36.38
N THR A 181 13.46 -33.42 -35.73
CA THR A 181 13.36 -33.80 -34.31
C THR A 181 13.28 -32.54 -33.43
N VAL A 182 12.25 -32.46 -32.58
CA VAL A 182 12.03 -31.37 -31.63
C VAL A 182 12.41 -31.84 -30.23
N VAL A 183 13.27 -31.08 -29.55
CA VAL A 183 13.58 -31.28 -28.13
C VAL A 183 12.88 -30.17 -27.34
N SER A 184 12.01 -30.57 -26.42
CA SER A 184 11.17 -29.66 -25.64
C SER A 184 11.55 -29.71 -24.16
N LEU A 185 11.73 -28.54 -23.54
CA LEU A 185 11.82 -28.41 -22.09
C LEU A 185 10.46 -27.89 -21.59
N SER A 186 9.80 -28.60 -20.67
CA SER A 186 8.50 -28.19 -20.12
C SER A 186 8.57 -28.00 -18.60
N GLY A 187 8.21 -26.80 -18.15
CA GLY A 187 7.79 -26.52 -16.76
C GLY A 187 6.25 -26.46 -16.73
N GLY A 188 5.62 -26.96 -15.67
CA GLY A 188 4.14 -26.94 -15.56
C GLY A 188 3.58 -25.53 -15.27
N PRO A 189 2.25 -25.36 -15.16
CA PRO A 189 1.19 -25.92 -15.98
C PRO A 189 0.45 -24.79 -16.75
N GLN A 190 1.12 -24.16 -17.72
CA GLN A 190 0.55 -23.67 -18.99
C GLN A 190 1.72 -23.56 -19.99
N PRO A 191 1.80 -24.39 -21.05
CA PRO A 191 3.05 -24.60 -21.79
C PRO A 191 3.28 -23.53 -22.87
N THR A 192 4.48 -22.96 -22.92
CA THR A 192 5.13 -22.59 -24.18
C THR A 192 6.58 -23.06 -24.14
N GLY A 193 6.85 -24.20 -24.78
CA GLY A 193 8.14 -24.87 -24.73
C GLY A 193 9.20 -24.18 -25.59
N ILE A 194 10.46 -24.29 -25.16
CA ILE A 194 11.62 -24.01 -26.01
C ILE A 194 11.67 -25.10 -27.09
N SER A 195 11.67 -24.73 -28.37
CA SER A 195 11.86 -25.66 -29.49
C SER A 195 13.21 -25.39 -30.16
N MET A 196 14.06 -26.42 -30.19
CA MET A 196 15.29 -26.42 -30.99
C MET A 196 15.08 -27.27 -32.24
N THR A 197 15.35 -26.70 -33.43
CA THR A 197 15.29 -27.44 -34.69
C THR A 197 16.70 -27.58 -35.28
N TYR A 198 17.11 -28.81 -35.59
CA TYR A 198 18.40 -29.09 -36.22
C TYR A 198 18.30 -29.03 -37.76
N ASP A 199 19.08 -28.13 -38.39
CA ASP A 199 19.24 -28.07 -39.85
C ASP A 199 20.61 -28.64 -40.27
N SER A 200 20.57 -29.69 -41.07
CA SER A 200 21.75 -30.41 -41.57
C SER A 200 22.56 -29.68 -42.64
N THR A 201 22.12 -28.50 -43.10
CA THR A 201 22.83 -27.74 -44.16
C THR A 201 23.76 -26.63 -43.67
N SER A 202 23.66 -26.24 -42.39
CA SER A 202 24.38 -25.07 -41.85
C SER A 202 25.21 -25.31 -40.59
N ASN A 203 25.20 -26.53 -40.02
CA ASN A 203 25.88 -26.82 -38.74
C ASN A 203 25.46 -25.85 -37.61
N MET A 204 24.25 -25.30 -37.69
CA MET A 204 23.79 -24.20 -36.84
C MET A 204 22.50 -24.64 -36.14
N SER A 205 22.52 -24.63 -34.80
CA SER A 205 21.32 -24.78 -33.99
C SER A 205 20.53 -23.48 -34.09
N VAL A 206 19.43 -23.48 -34.85
CA VAL A 206 18.53 -22.33 -34.88
C VAL A 206 17.63 -22.41 -33.66
N VAL A 207 17.85 -21.51 -32.70
CA VAL A 207 16.89 -21.23 -31.62
C VAL A 207 15.89 -20.22 -32.20
N SER A 208 14.73 -20.71 -32.66
CA SER A 208 13.64 -19.84 -33.08
C SER A 208 12.72 -19.59 -31.88
N PHE A 209 12.68 -18.35 -31.41
CA PHE A 209 11.64 -17.89 -30.49
C PHE A 209 10.39 -17.56 -31.33
N THR A 210 9.34 -18.35 -31.19
CA THR A 210 8.03 -18.01 -31.77
C THR A 210 7.00 -17.93 -30.66
N THR A 211 6.98 -16.81 -29.95
CA THR A 211 5.80 -16.40 -29.16
C THR A 211 5.61 -14.90 -29.26
N THR A 212 4.35 -14.48 -29.37
CA THR A 212 3.87 -13.09 -29.29
C THR A 212 3.70 -12.60 -27.84
N HIS A 213 4.25 -13.34 -26.87
CA HIS A 213 4.25 -12.96 -25.46
C HIS A 213 5.65 -13.26 -24.91
N PHE A 214 6.39 -12.20 -24.61
CA PHE A 214 7.61 -12.29 -23.81
C PHE A 214 7.20 -12.63 -22.37
N SER A 215 7.27 -13.91 -21.98
CA SER A 215 7.40 -14.26 -20.57
C SER A 215 8.88 -14.12 -20.21
N GLN A 216 9.24 -13.01 -19.56
CA GLN A 216 10.56 -12.81 -18.97
C GLN A 216 10.87 -13.97 -18.01
N PHE A 217 12.04 -14.59 -18.16
CA PHE A 217 12.57 -15.53 -17.18
C PHE A 217 13.17 -14.69 -16.04
N LEU A 218 12.39 -14.38 -15.01
CA LEU A 218 12.84 -13.63 -13.85
C LEU A 218 13.72 -14.56 -12.99
N ILE A 219 15.02 -14.30 -12.93
CA ILE A 219 15.90 -14.90 -11.92
C ILE A 219 15.70 -14.09 -10.64
N TYR A 220 15.14 -14.72 -9.61
CA TYR A 220 14.95 -14.12 -8.30
C TYR A 220 16.16 -14.44 -7.42
N ASP A 221 16.94 -13.42 -7.06
CA ASP A 221 18.04 -13.49 -6.09
C ASP A 221 17.65 -12.87 -4.73
N GLY A 222 16.40 -12.40 -4.60
CA GLY A 222 15.88 -11.75 -3.41
C GLY A 222 16.39 -10.33 -3.14
N HIS A 223 17.38 -9.82 -3.87
CA HIS A 223 17.97 -8.51 -3.63
C HIS A 223 17.30 -7.44 -4.50
N VAL A 224 16.77 -6.40 -3.86
CA VAL A 224 16.02 -5.34 -4.54
C VAL A 224 16.68 -4.00 -4.31
N SER A 225 17.07 -3.38 -5.42
CA SER A 225 17.59 -2.03 -5.42
C SER A 225 16.67 -1.05 -6.15
N THR A 226 15.77 -1.46 -7.04
CA THR A 226 14.94 -0.51 -7.80
C THR A 226 13.45 -0.64 -7.50
N ALA A 227 12.69 0.44 -7.75
CA ALA A 227 11.23 0.39 -7.68
C ALA A 227 10.65 -0.65 -8.64
N GLN A 228 11.28 -0.84 -9.81
CA GLN A 228 10.90 -1.90 -10.73
C GLN A 228 11.20 -3.29 -10.16
N GLY A 229 12.31 -3.46 -9.45
CA GLY A 229 12.59 -4.70 -8.71
C GLY A 229 11.48 -5.05 -7.73
N LEU A 230 11.02 -4.10 -6.92
CA LEU A 230 9.86 -4.33 -6.03
C LEU A 230 8.56 -4.63 -6.81
N ARG A 231 8.32 -3.95 -7.93
CA ARG A 231 7.16 -4.26 -8.80
C ARG A 231 7.25 -5.67 -9.39
N ASN A 232 8.43 -6.14 -9.74
CA ASN A 232 8.65 -7.51 -10.21
C ASN A 232 8.33 -8.51 -9.08
N ILE A 233 8.73 -8.22 -7.82
CA ILE A 233 8.30 -9.03 -6.66
C ILE A 233 6.77 -9.08 -6.58
N ALA A 234 6.09 -7.93 -6.66
CA ALA A 234 4.63 -7.88 -6.61
C ALA A 234 4.01 -8.75 -7.72
N GLN A 235 4.52 -8.69 -8.95
CA GLN A 235 4.05 -9.51 -10.07
C GLN A 235 4.26 -11.01 -9.83
N MET A 236 5.42 -11.41 -9.30
CA MET A 236 5.71 -12.82 -9.01
C MET A 236 4.77 -13.38 -7.93
N VAL A 237 4.60 -12.67 -6.81
CA VAL A 237 3.64 -13.07 -5.77
C VAL A 237 2.22 -13.14 -6.34
N ASN A 238 1.80 -12.11 -7.07
CA ASN A 238 0.42 -11.98 -7.56
C ASN A 238 0.07 -12.92 -8.72
N THR A 239 1.05 -13.64 -9.28
CA THR A 239 0.86 -14.69 -10.29
C THR A 239 0.93 -16.11 -9.71
N GLY A 240 1.15 -16.23 -8.39
CA GLY A 240 1.13 -17.49 -7.68
C GLY A 240 2.44 -18.25 -7.75
N MET A 241 3.55 -17.52 -7.91
CA MET A 241 4.87 -18.11 -7.77
C MET A 241 5.03 -18.59 -6.32
N ALA A 242 4.97 -19.91 -6.14
CA ALA A 242 5.31 -20.54 -4.88
C ALA A 242 6.80 -20.31 -4.59
N ASP A 243 7.12 -20.00 -3.33
CA ASP A 243 8.49 -19.88 -2.80
C ASP A 243 9.23 -18.56 -3.15
N ILE A 244 8.74 -17.42 -2.64
CA ILE A 244 9.52 -16.17 -2.53
C ILE A 244 10.01 -16.02 -1.08
N PRO A 245 11.10 -16.70 -0.68
CA PRO A 245 11.49 -16.82 0.73
C PRO A 245 12.04 -15.52 1.34
N TYR A 246 12.71 -14.65 0.57
CA TYR A 246 13.38 -13.47 1.12
C TYR A 246 13.49 -12.29 0.14
N VAL A 247 13.02 -11.12 0.53
CA VAL A 247 13.19 -9.86 -0.22
C VAL A 247 14.03 -8.94 0.64
N ILE A 248 15.18 -8.51 0.13
CA ILE A 248 16.18 -7.75 0.86
C ILE A 248 16.42 -6.45 0.11
N LEU A 249 16.27 -5.30 0.78
CA LEU A 249 16.60 -4.03 0.16
C LEU A 249 18.12 -3.77 0.18
N ASP A 250 18.65 -3.26 -0.93
CA ASP A 250 20.05 -2.84 -1.05
C ASP A 250 20.24 -1.32 -1.21
N LYS A 251 19.15 -0.58 -1.41
CA LYS A 251 19.14 0.88 -1.39
C LYS A 251 17.75 1.41 -1.07
N ASP A 252 17.69 2.70 -0.77
CA ASP A 252 16.45 3.46 -0.73
C ASP A 252 15.71 3.34 -2.08
N ILE A 253 14.40 3.09 -2.01
CA ILE A 253 13.51 2.91 -3.15
C ILE A 253 12.53 4.08 -3.23
N ASP A 254 12.51 4.78 -4.36
CA ASP A 254 11.48 5.76 -4.68
C ASP A 254 10.44 5.14 -5.62
N LEU A 255 9.19 5.01 -5.17
CA LEU A 255 8.08 4.50 -5.99
C LEU A 255 7.52 5.56 -6.95
N ASN A 256 8.08 6.77 -6.94
CA ASN A 256 7.81 7.87 -7.87
C ASN A 256 6.34 8.31 -7.92
N ASN A 257 5.58 8.12 -6.83
CA ASN A 257 4.13 8.34 -6.77
C ASN A 257 3.33 7.58 -7.87
N GLN A 258 3.94 6.56 -8.49
CA GLN A 258 3.25 5.73 -9.46
C GLN A 258 2.24 4.85 -8.73
N GLU A 259 1.09 4.62 -9.37
CA GLU A 259 0.07 3.72 -8.82
C GLU A 259 0.68 2.35 -8.50
N TRP A 260 0.56 1.94 -7.24
CA TRP A 260 1.18 0.75 -6.72
C TRP A 260 0.24 -0.45 -6.78
N THR A 261 0.78 -1.57 -7.25
CA THR A 261 0.12 -2.88 -7.10
C THR A 261 0.65 -3.53 -5.82
N PRO A 262 -0.19 -3.80 -4.81
CA PRO A 262 0.24 -4.42 -3.58
C PRO A 262 0.97 -5.75 -3.81
N ILE A 263 1.99 -6.02 -3.00
CA ILE A 263 2.65 -7.33 -2.96
C ILE A 263 1.71 -8.29 -2.22
N GLY A 264 1.24 -9.29 -2.93
CA GLY A 264 0.29 -10.25 -2.41
C GLY A 264 -1.16 -9.76 -2.47
N LYS A 265 -2.06 -10.67 -2.82
CA LYS A 265 -3.50 -10.45 -2.93
C LYS A 265 -4.27 -11.70 -2.49
N ASP A 266 -5.56 -11.55 -2.21
CA ASP A 266 -6.39 -12.72 -1.94
C ASP A 266 -6.69 -13.54 -3.22
N SER A 267 -6.91 -14.82 -3.01
CA SER A 267 -7.19 -15.82 -4.05
C SER A 267 -8.68 -16.06 -4.24
N VAL A 268 -9.04 -16.55 -5.42
CA VAL A 268 -10.40 -17.00 -5.81
C VAL A 268 -10.89 -18.19 -4.96
N ASP A 269 -10.00 -18.85 -4.23
CA ASP A 269 -10.30 -19.96 -3.32
C ASP A 269 -9.87 -19.58 -1.89
N SER A 270 -10.80 -19.10 -1.07
CA SER A 270 -10.55 -18.57 0.27
C SER A 270 -9.93 -19.58 1.26
N VAL A 271 -9.77 -20.85 0.87
CA VAL A 271 -9.16 -21.91 1.68
C VAL A 271 -7.65 -22.01 1.44
N ASN A 272 -7.17 -21.71 0.24
CA ASN A 272 -5.76 -21.71 -0.12
C ASN A 272 -5.39 -20.33 -0.65
N LYS A 273 -4.42 -19.65 -0.03
CA LYS A 273 -3.99 -18.29 -0.42
C LYS A 273 -2.68 -18.33 -1.24
N PRO A 274 -2.65 -18.91 -2.46
CA PRO A 274 -1.43 -19.05 -3.25
C PRO A 274 -0.87 -17.71 -3.76
N TYR A 275 -1.61 -16.62 -3.60
CA TYR A 275 -1.19 -15.28 -4.02
C TYR A 275 -0.87 -14.36 -2.84
N ALA A 276 -0.84 -14.86 -1.60
CA ALA A 276 -0.35 -14.09 -0.46
C ALA A 276 1.18 -14.13 -0.41
N PHE A 277 1.80 -13.08 0.13
CA PHE A 277 3.22 -13.13 0.43
C PHE A 277 3.46 -13.90 1.74
N ASP A 278 4.34 -14.90 1.70
CA ASP A 278 4.67 -15.78 2.83
C ASP A 278 6.16 -15.82 3.18
N GLY A 279 6.94 -14.89 2.60
CA GLY A 279 8.37 -14.78 2.79
C GLY A 279 8.82 -13.84 3.91
N THR A 280 10.11 -13.58 3.93
CA THR A 280 10.75 -12.53 4.74
C THR A 280 11.00 -11.29 3.88
N PHE A 281 10.63 -10.10 4.33
CA PHE A 281 11.01 -8.82 3.76
C PHE A 281 11.90 -8.10 4.77
N ASP A 282 13.18 -7.92 4.42
CA ASP A 282 14.18 -7.22 5.23
C ASP A 282 14.58 -5.93 4.52
N GLY A 283 14.15 -4.80 5.07
CA GLY A 283 14.46 -3.49 4.53
C GLY A 283 15.86 -2.98 4.83
N LYS A 284 16.62 -3.61 5.74
CA LYS A 284 17.99 -3.22 6.14
C LYS A 284 18.16 -1.73 6.50
N GLY A 285 17.11 -1.11 7.04
CA GLY A 285 17.06 0.29 7.43
C GLY A 285 16.90 1.27 6.25
N PHE A 286 16.70 0.77 5.03
CA PHE A 286 16.46 1.61 3.85
C PHE A 286 15.05 2.19 3.82
N ARG A 287 14.86 3.20 2.96
CA ARG A 287 13.60 3.90 2.79
C ARG A 287 12.80 3.36 1.61
N ILE A 288 11.48 3.36 1.73
CA ILE A 288 10.53 3.23 0.63
C ILE A 288 9.70 4.50 0.58
N MET A 289 9.84 5.28 -0.48
CA MET A 289 9.29 6.64 -0.57
C MET A 289 8.17 6.71 -1.61
N ASN A 290 7.24 7.63 -1.39
CA ASN A 290 6.25 8.05 -2.39
C ASN A 290 5.34 6.89 -2.86
N LEU A 291 4.92 6.04 -1.92
CA LEU A 291 3.92 4.99 -2.15
C LEU A 291 2.57 5.65 -2.45
N ASN A 292 1.97 5.30 -3.59
CA ASN A 292 0.66 5.81 -4.00
C ASN A 292 -0.28 4.65 -4.37
N ILE A 293 -1.43 4.55 -3.68
CA ILE A 293 -2.53 3.66 -4.01
C ILE A 293 -3.80 4.49 -4.02
N SER A 294 -4.56 4.43 -5.11
CA SER A 294 -5.81 5.20 -5.28
C SER A 294 -6.97 4.37 -5.84
N THR A 295 -6.82 3.05 -5.90
CA THR A 295 -7.79 2.14 -6.53
C THR A 295 -9.12 1.98 -5.80
N GLY A 296 -9.20 2.25 -4.49
CA GLY A 296 -10.38 1.93 -3.68
C GLY A 296 -10.59 0.42 -3.45
N ASN A 297 -9.61 -0.42 -3.80
CA ASN A 297 -9.65 -1.86 -3.56
C ASN A 297 -9.44 -2.22 -2.09
N ASP A 298 -9.97 -3.37 -1.69
CA ASP A 298 -9.70 -3.98 -0.38
C ASP A 298 -8.27 -4.54 -0.30
N GLN A 299 -7.79 -4.78 0.93
CA GLN A 299 -6.51 -5.45 1.22
C GLN A 299 -5.34 -4.73 0.55
N VAL A 300 -5.14 -3.47 0.89
CA VAL A 300 -4.12 -2.63 0.25
C VAL A 300 -3.13 -2.04 1.26
N GLY A 301 -1.92 -1.88 0.75
CA GLY A 301 -0.72 -1.35 1.40
C GLY A 301 0.48 -1.62 0.48
N LEU A 302 1.71 -1.43 0.97
CA LEU A 302 2.89 -1.96 0.27
C LEU A 302 2.69 -3.45 -0.03
N PHE A 303 2.19 -4.18 0.97
CA PHE A 303 1.67 -5.53 0.88
C PHE A 303 0.15 -5.52 0.98
N GLY A 304 -0.51 -6.31 0.14
CA GLY A 304 -1.96 -6.47 0.20
C GLY A 304 -2.36 -7.52 1.23
N VAL A 305 -2.01 -8.78 0.95
CA VAL A 305 -2.26 -9.94 1.82
C VAL A 305 -0.97 -10.69 2.10
N VAL A 306 -0.71 -10.95 3.39
CA VAL A 306 0.47 -11.69 3.86
C VAL A 306 0.09 -12.82 4.83
N VAL A 307 0.84 -13.91 4.80
CA VAL A 307 0.55 -15.16 5.54
C VAL A 307 1.86 -15.72 6.11
N ASN A 308 1.98 -15.85 7.43
CA ASN A 308 3.22 -16.33 8.09
C ASN A 308 4.49 -15.56 7.69
N ALA A 309 4.32 -14.31 7.25
CA ALA A 309 5.40 -13.49 6.72
C ALA A 309 6.18 -12.79 7.85
N ARG A 310 7.42 -12.42 7.56
CA ARG A 310 8.23 -11.53 8.42
C ARG A 310 8.53 -10.26 7.63
N ILE A 311 8.13 -9.10 8.11
CA ILE A 311 8.29 -7.83 7.40
C ILE A 311 8.94 -6.83 8.36
N SER A 312 10.15 -6.39 8.05
CA SER A 312 10.93 -5.59 9.01
C SER A 312 11.97 -4.65 8.45
N ASP A 313 12.40 -3.72 9.30
CA ASP A 313 13.59 -2.86 9.18
C ASP A 313 13.56 -1.90 7.98
N PHE A 314 12.55 -1.04 7.88
CA PHE A 314 12.52 0.05 6.89
C PHE A 314 11.71 1.26 7.33
N THR A 315 11.95 2.38 6.67
CA THR A 315 11.12 3.58 6.77
C THR A 315 10.25 3.76 5.52
N GLN A 316 8.94 3.95 5.69
CA GLN A 316 8.09 4.52 4.65
C GLN A 316 7.97 6.04 4.80
N MET A 317 8.09 6.79 3.70
CA MET A 317 7.93 8.25 3.70
C MET A 317 6.98 8.71 2.59
N ASN A 318 6.16 9.72 2.89
CA ASN A 318 5.23 10.34 1.94
C ASN A 318 4.27 9.29 1.34
N VAL A 319 3.56 8.60 2.22
CA VAL A 319 2.64 7.51 1.83
C VAL A 319 1.24 8.08 1.58
N SER A 320 0.64 7.71 0.46
CA SER A 320 -0.77 7.96 0.15
C SER A 320 -1.45 6.64 -0.21
N VAL A 321 -2.28 6.11 0.68
CA VAL A 321 -3.03 4.86 0.45
C VAL A 321 -4.52 5.14 0.62
N ILE A 322 -5.26 5.06 -0.48
CA ILE A 322 -6.72 5.19 -0.54
C ILE A 322 -7.31 3.87 -1.04
N GLY A 323 -7.87 3.10 -0.12
CA GLY A 323 -8.41 1.76 -0.33
C GLY A 323 -9.86 1.60 0.10
N GLY A 324 -10.34 0.36 0.04
CA GLY A 324 -11.64 -0.09 0.53
C GLY A 324 -11.52 -0.62 1.96
N SER A 325 -11.71 -1.92 2.15
CA SER A 325 -11.58 -2.64 3.42
C SER A 325 -10.15 -3.14 3.66
N LYS A 326 -9.69 -3.22 4.92
CA LYS A 326 -8.37 -3.75 5.32
C LYS A 326 -7.23 -2.96 4.68
N VAL A 327 -7.06 -1.74 5.17
CA VAL A 327 -6.15 -0.75 4.60
C VAL A 327 -5.04 -0.42 5.60
N GLY A 328 -3.79 -0.62 5.19
CA GLY A 328 -2.61 -0.19 5.95
C GLY A 328 -1.57 0.43 5.03
N SER A 329 -0.68 1.27 5.55
CA SER A 329 0.44 1.77 4.74
C SER A 329 1.41 0.63 4.35
N VAL A 330 1.61 -0.31 5.27
CA VAL A 330 2.52 -1.44 5.10
C VAL A 330 1.75 -2.68 4.66
N VAL A 331 0.74 -3.10 5.43
CA VAL A 331 -0.01 -4.34 5.19
C VAL A 331 -1.50 -4.08 5.22
N GLY A 332 -2.22 -4.47 4.16
CA GLY A 332 -3.68 -4.48 4.17
C GLY A 332 -4.23 -5.52 5.15
N GLU A 333 -3.88 -6.79 4.93
CA GLU A 333 -4.30 -7.92 5.76
C GLU A 333 -3.13 -8.86 6.09
N SER A 334 -2.91 -9.09 7.38
CA SER A 334 -1.96 -10.09 7.90
C SER A 334 -2.70 -11.28 8.50
N MET A 335 -2.16 -12.48 8.27
CA MET A 335 -2.74 -13.73 8.73
C MET A 335 -1.72 -14.61 9.45
N PHE A 336 -2.24 -15.43 10.36
CA PHE A 336 -1.48 -16.47 11.06
C PHE A 336 -0.26 -15.92 11.83
N GLU A 337 0.94 -16.51 11.70
CA GLU A 337 2.15 -16.14 12.46
C GLU A 337 2.88 -14.93 11.87
N THR A 338 2.17 -14.04 11.17
CA THR A 338 2.79 -12.87 10.56
C THR A 338 3.38 -11.94 11.62
N GLN A 339 4.60 -11.45 11.36
CA GLN A 339 5.34 -10.53 12.21
C GLN A 339 5.69 -9.28 11.39
N VAL A 340 5.19 -8.12 11.83
CA VAL A 340 5.60 -6.82 11.29
C VAL A 340 6.39 -6.10 12.39
N SER A 341 7.65 -5.75 12.14
CA SER A 341 8.50 -5.18 13.18
C SER A 341 9.50 -4.15 12.69
N ASP A 342 9.84 -3.14 13.51
CA ASP A 342 10.86 -2.14 13.17
C ASP A 342 10.54 -1.41 11.85
N VAL A 343 9.31 -0.88 11.75
CA VAL A 343 8.85 -0.13 10.59
C VAL A 343 8.42 1.28 10.99
N ASP A 344 9.06 2.27 10.38
CA ASP A 344 8.78 3.69 10.60
C ASP A 344 7.93 4.25 9.44
N VAL A 345 6.69 4.63 9.71
CA VAL A 345 5.81 5.28 8.72
C VAL A 345 5.75 6.78 9.03
N ARG A 346 6.23 7.60 8.09
CA ARG A 346 6.30 9.06 8.24
C ARG A 346 5.48 9.79 7.20
N ASN A 347 4.73 10.80 7.64
CA ASN A 347 3.91 11.69 6.80
C ASN A 347 2.98 10.89 5.87
N CYS A 348 2.07 10.11 6.46
CA CYS A 348 1.16 9.25 5.71
C CYS A 348 -0.27 9.79 5.66
N THR A 349 -0.95 9.51 4.57
CA THR A 349 -2.41 9.58 4.43
C THR A 349 -2.92 8.18 4.12
N VAL A 350 -3.64 7.57 5.06
CA VAL A 350 -4.22 6.23 4.91
C VAL A 350 -5.73 6.33 5.08
N ILE A 351 -6.46 6.15 3.99
CA ILE A 351 -7.91 6.29 3.95
C ILE A 351 -8.52 4.98 3.44
N GLY A 352 -9.49 4.46 4.17
CA GLY A 352 -10.25 3.28 3.76
C GLY A 352 -11.73 3.42 4.08
N ASN A 353 -12.49 2.38 3.77
CA ASN A 353 -13.86 2.23 4.23
C ASN A 353 -13.94 1.47 5.55
N HIS A 354 -13.22 0.35 5.65
CA HIS A 354 -13.27 -0.54 6.81
C HIS A 354 -11.87 -0.97 7.25
N PHE A 355 -11.64 -1.04 8.56
CA PHE A 355 -10.37 -1.51 9.16
C PHE A 355 -9.13 -0.79 8.59
N VAL A 356 -8.86 0.40 9.11
CA VAL A 356 -7.79 1.26 8.63
C VAL A 356 -6.76 1.44 9.74
N GLY A 357 -5.54 0.96 9.49
CA GLY A 357 -4.43 1.09 10.42
C GLY A 357 -3.30 1.90 9.81
N GLY A 358 -2.55 2.63 10.63
CA GLY A 358 -1.36 3.33 10.15
C GLY A 358 -0.32 2.38 9.59
N VAL A 359 -0.17 1.17 10.15
CA VAL A 359 0.75 0.13 9.69
C VAL A 359 -0.02 -1.03 9.06
N VAL A 360 -0.97 -1.61 9.80
CA VAL A 360 -1.71 -2.81 9.41
C VAL A 360 -3.22 -2.58 9.46
N GLY A 361 -3.93 -2.81 8.36
CA GLY A 361 -5.39 -2.67 8.32
C GLY A 361 -6.10 -3.71 9.17
N TYR A 362 -5.87 -4.98 8.84
CA TYR A 362 -6.43 -6.15 9.53
C TYR A 362 -5.31 -7.08 10.01
N MET A 363 -5.33 -7.42 11.29
CA MET A 363 -4.24 -8.13 11.95
C MET A 363 -4.64 -9.49 12.53
N GLN A 364 -3.86 -10.49 12.15
CA GLN A 364 -3.64 -11.73 12.91
C GLN A 364 -2.12 -11.96 12.97
N GLY A 365 -1.57 -12.05 14.18
CA GLY A 365 -0.12 -12.08 14.41
C GLY A 365 0.34 -10.93 15.32
N THR A 366 1.56 -10.44 15.10
CA THR A 366 2.19 -9.43 15.97
C THR A 366 2.70 -8.22 15.19
N VAL A 367 2.53 -7.04 15.78
CA VAL A 367 3.13 -5.78 15.31
C VAL A 367 3.96 -5.21 16.45
N THR A 368 5.26 -5.02 16.23
CA THR A 368 6.18 -4.58 17.29
C THR A 368 7.14 -3.49 16.83
N GLU A 369 7.53 -2.56 17.71
CA GLU A 369 8.57 -1.57 17.38
C GLU A 369 8.26 -0.77 16.10
N CYS A 370 6.97 -0.53 15.81
CA CYS A 370 6.55 0.23 14.64
C CYS A 370 6.13 1.63 15.04
N THR A 371 6.49 2.62 14.23
CA THR A 371 6.15 4.02 14.45
C THR A 371 5.22 4.52 13.36
N VAL A 372 4.21 5.31 13.73
CA VAL A 372 3.45 6.14 12.80
C VAL A 372 3.52 7.57 13.30
N THR A 373 4.09 8.45 12.48
CA THR A 373 4.26 9.85 12.89
C THR A 373 4.14 10.84 11.75
N GLY A 374 3.54 12.00 12.05
CA GLY A 374 3.61 13.18 11.20
C GLY A 374 4.64 14.17 11.73
N THR A 375 4.32 15.45 11.59
CA THR A 375 5.05 16.55 12.22
C THR A 375 4.06 17.45 12.97
N SER A 376 4.54 18.32 13.86
CA SER A 376 3.68 19.27 14.59
C SER A 376 2.82 20.17 13.69
N ASP A 377 3.29 20.44 12.47
CA ASP A 377 2.61 21.34 11.53
C ASP A 377 1.81 20.58 10.46
N ALA A 378 2.08 19.29 10.29
CA ALA A 378 1.44 18.41 9.32
C ALA A 378 1.33 17.02 9.91
N HIS A 379 0.21 16.77 10.60
CA HIS A 379 -0.11 15.47 11.15
C HIS A 379 -0.25 14.42 10.04
N SER A 380 0.11 13.17 10.35
CA SER A 380 -0.31 12.03 9.54
C SER A 380 -1.84 11.88 9.66
N MET A 381 -2.50 11.39 8.62
CA MET A 381 -3.96 11.19 8.60
C MET A 381 -4.29 9.71 8.43
N ILE A 382 -5.08 9.16 9.33
CA ILE A 382 -5.66 7.82 9.20
C ILE A 382 -7.17 7.93 9.37
N LYS A 383 -7.92 7.51 8.34
CA LYS A 383 -9.36 7.74 8.29
C LYS A 383 -10.12 6.55 7.70
N ALA A 384 -11.23 6.19 8.34
CA ALA A 384 -12.19 5.25 7.77
C ALA A 384 -13.50 5.97 7.44
N ILE A 385 -14.05 5.75 6.25
CA ILE A 385 -15.35 6.30 5.80
C ILE A 385 -16.31 5.13 5.59
N PRO A 386 -17.34 4.96 6.44
CA PRO A 386 -18.25 3.82 6.34
C PRO A 386 -18.98 3.80 4.99
N ASN A 387 -19.39 2.62 4.56
CA ASN A 387 -20.11 2.44 3.32
C ASN A 387 -21.60 2.67 3.53
N MET A 388 -22.29 3.24 2.53
CA MET A 388 -23.75 3.28 2.53
C MET A 388 -24.32 1.91 2.18
N THR A 389 -25.12 1.34 3.09
CA THR A 389 -25.92 0.14 2.87
C THR A 389 -27.40 0.51 2.81
N GLY A 390 -27.91 0.73 1.60
CA GLY A 390 -29.26 1.25 1.41
C GLY A 390 -29.34 2.72 1.82
N THR A 391 -30.09 3.02 2.88
CA THR A 391 -30.28 4.39 3.42
C THR A 391 -29.52 4.65 4.72
N VAL A 392 -28.77 3.67 5.22
CA VAL A 392 -27.96 3.78 6.45
C VAL A 392 -26.51 3.46 6.13
N TYR A 393 -25.59 4.12 6.82
CA TYR A 393 -24.20 3.70 6.81
C TYR A 393 -24.05 2.34 7.49
N ASP A 394 -22.97 1.63 7.22
CA ASP A 394 -22.64 0.39 7.91
C ASP A 394 -21.78 0.64 9.17
N ASN A 395 -21.68 -0.38 10.00
CA ASN A 395 -20.86 -0.37 11.21
C ASN A 395 -19.37 -0.62 10.91
N GLY A 396 -18.90 -0.12 9.78
CA GLY A 396 -17.76 -0.64 9.09
C GLY A 396 -16.41 -0.06 9.51
N ASP A 397 -16.42 1.14 10.05
CA ASP A 397 -15.29 2.04 10.16
C ASP A 397 -14.54 1.84 11.49
N LYS A 398 -13.33 1.28 11.40
CA LYS A 398 -12.44 1.05 12.55
C LYS A 398 -11.10 1.67 12.22
N VAL A 399 -10.60 2.55 13.08
CA VAL A 399 -9.34 3.26 12.86
C VAL A 399 -8.41 3.12 14.05
N GLY A 400 -7.18 2.67 13.80
CA GLY A 400 -6.11 2.67 14.79
C GLY A 400 -4.84 3.31 14.27
N GLY A 401 -4.09 3.96 15.16
CA GLY A 401 -2.80 4.56 14.82
C GLY A 401 -1.80 3.54 14.28
N ILE A 402 -1.79 2.30 14.80
CA ILE A 402 -0.97 1.20 14.29
C ILE A 402 -1.83 0.17 13.55
N VAL A 403 -2.90 -0.31 14.20
CA VAL A 403 -3.73 -1.41 13.69
C VAL A 403 -5.20 -1.03 13.59
N GLY A 404 -5.82 -1.21 12.42
CA GLY A 404 -7.25 -0.93 12.24
C GLY A 404 -8.14 -1.92 13.00
N TYR A 405 -7.87 -3.22 12.84
CA TYR A 405 -8.68 -4.29 13.41
C TYR A 405 -7.83 -5.51 13.78
N VAL A 406 -8.04 -6.04 14.99
CA VAL A 406 -7.41 -7.27 15.45
C VAL A 406 -8.46 -8.37 15.58
N GLN A 407 -8.19 -9.51 14.94
CA GLN A 407 -8.97 -10.73 15.12
C GLN A 407 -8.08 -11.85 15.65
N ASN A 408 -8.41 -12.38 16.82
CA ASN A 408 -7.78 -13.62 17.28
C ASN A 408 -8.57 -14.82 16.75
N HIS A 409 -8.02 -15.60 15.81
CA HIS A 409 -8.60 -16.89 15.44
C HIS A 409 -8.10 -17.98 16.38
N GLN A 410 -8.92 -19.01 16.62
CA GLN A 410 -8.72 -20.11 17.58
C GLN A 410 -7.46 -20.98 17.32
N MET A 411 -6.27 -20.40 17.44
CA MET A 411 -4.99 -21.11 17.25
C MET A 411 -4.05 -20.70 18.38
N ASP A 412 -3.14 -21.61 18.78
CA ASP A 412 -2.12 -21.39 19.80
C ASP A 412 -1.02 -20.44 19.29
N MET A 413 -1.38 -19.15 19.18
CA MET A 413 -0.60 -18.12 18.51
C MET A 413 -0.60 -16.82 19.33
N ALA A 414 0.48 -16.05 19.24
CA ALA A 414 0.59 -14.78 19.92
C ALA A 414 -0.08 -13.66 19.12
N TYR A 415 -0.90 -12.85 19.80
CA TYR A 415 -1.45 -11.60 19.28
C TYR A 415 -0.92 -10.44 20.11
N SER A 416 -0.16 -9.53 19.49
CA SER A 416 0.40 -8.40 20.24
C SER A 416 0.63 -7.15 19.40
N VAL A 417 0.46 -6.01 20.07
CA VAL A 417 0.89 -4.69 19.60
C VAL A 417 1.77 -4.09 20.69
N SER A 418 3.08 -4.08 20.50
CA SER A 418 4.01 -3.73 21.57
C SER A 418 5.20 -2.90 21.14
N ALA A 419 5.65 -2.00 22.01
CA ALA A 419 6.75 -1.07 21.75
C ALA A 419 6.51 -0.20 20.50
N CYS A 420 5.25 0.00 20.10
CA CYS A 420 4.90 0.85 18.97
C CYS A 420 4.68 2.30 19.43
N GLU A 421 4.88 3.23 18.50
CA GLU A 421 4.75 4.67 18.73
C GLU A 421 3.75 5.30 17.74
N VAL A 422 2.84 6.13 18.25
CA VAL A 422 1.95 6.96 17.42
C VAL A 422 2.09 8.42 17.86
N GLY A 423 2.58 9.27 16.97
CA GLY A 423 2.85 10.69 17.22
C GLY A 423 2.23 11.58 16.16
N TYR A 424 1.82 12.82 16.49
CA TYR A 424 1.39 13.83 15.51
C TYR A 424 0.47 13.27 14.42
N THR A 425 -0.63 12.64 14.84
CA THR A 425 -1.51 11.88 13.95
C THR A 425 -2.98 12.21 14.24
N ASP A 426 -3.74 12.43 13.18
CA ASP A 426 -5.19 12.58 13.21
C ASP A 426 -5.86 11.26 12.83
N LEU A 427 -6.61 10.70 13.77
CA LEU A 427 -7.32 9.44 13.64
C LEU A 427 -8.82 9.74 13.60
N VAL A 428 -9.46 9.43 12.48
CA VAL A 428 -10.87 9.79 12.25
C VAL A 428 -11.68 8.59 11.79
N ALA A 429 -12.67 8.21 12.58
CA ALA A 429 -13.78 7.40 12.11
C ALA A 429 -15.09 7.98 12.62
N TYR A 430 -16.16 7.24 12.43
CA TYR A 430 -17.55 7.57 12.70
C TYR A 430 -18.10 6.70 13.84
N ARG A 431 -17.37 5.67 14.28
CA ARG A 431 -17.71 4.91 15.48
C ARG A 431 -16.49 4.42 16.26
N ASP A 432 -15.64 3.60 15.68
CA ASP A 432 -14.62 2.85 16.42
C ASP A 432 -13.22 3.41 16.14
N VAL A 433 -12.66 4.18 17.08
CA VAL A 433 -11.38 4.89 16.90
C VAL A 433 -10.50 4.75 18.12
N GLY A 434 -9.32 4.14 17.95
CA GLY A 434 -8.33 4.02 19.01
C GLY A 434 -7.03 4.72 18.65
N GLY A 435 -6.39 5.36 19.64
CA GLY A 435 -5.06 5.94 19.47
C GLY A 435 -4.01 4.94 18.95
N LEU A 436 -4.15 3.66 19.31
CA LEU A 436 -3.27 2.59 18.86
C LEU A 436 -3.99 1.57 17.97
N ILE A 437 -5.15 1.06 18.42
CA ILE A 437 -5.89 -0.02 17.77
C ILE A 437 -7.36 0.39 17.59
N GLY A 438 -7.91 0.28 16.39
CA GLY A 438 -9.31 0.67 16.15
C GLY A 438 -10.31 -0.24 16.84
N CYS A 439 -10.15 -1.55 16.67
CA CYS A 439 -11.05 -2.52 17.29
C CYS A 439 -10.34 -3.84 17.57
N ILE A 440 -10.65 -4.43 18.73
CA ILE A 440 -10.24 -5.79 19.09
C ILE A 440 -11.50 -6.63 19.21
N VAL A 441 -11.60 -7.67 18.39
CA VAL A 441 -12.67 -8.67 18.47
C VAL A 441 -12.06 -10.02 18.82
N GLU A 442 -12.58 -10.59 19.89
CA GLU A 442 -12.21 -11.92 20.32
C GLU A 442 -13.15 -12.97 19.77
N THR A 443 -12.60 -14.00 19.14
CA THR A 443 -13.32 -15.25 18.82
C THR A 443 -12.89 -16.40 19.74
N ASN A 444 -11.80 -16.25 20.50
CA ASN A 444 -11.35 -17.23 21.50
C ASN A 444 -10.84 -16.57 22.81
N PRO A 445 -11.54 -16.77 23.96
CA PRO A 445 -11.20 -16.16 25.26
C PRO A 445 -9.83 -16.57 25.84
N ASN A 446 -9.18 -17.59 25.27
CA ASN A 446 -7.88 -18.06 25.77
C ASN A 446 -6.68 -17.30 25.20
N TYR A 447 -6.87 -16.43 24.20
CA TYR A 447 -5.79 -15.78 23.46
C TYR A 447 -5.93 -14.25 23.47
N ALA A 448 -5.91 -13.67 24.67
CA ALA A 448 -6.01 -12.22 24.85
C ALA A 448 -4.88 -11.47 24.11
N VAL A 449 -5.22 -10.33 23.52
CA VAL A 449 -4.24 -9.47 22.83
C VAL A 449 -3.33 -8.80 23.86
N MET A 450 -2.02 -8.88 23.68
CA MET A 450 -1.05 -8.18 24.53
C MET A 450 -0.73 -6.79 23.96
N ILE A 451 -1.00 -5.75 24.75
CA ILE A 451 -0.69 -4.35 24.41
C ILE A 451 0.35 -3.82 25.40
N ASN A 452 1.61 -3.78 25.03
CA ASN A 452 2.68 -3.52 26.00
C ASN A 452 3.71 -2.48 25.52
N GLY A 453 4.03 -1.51 26.37
CA GLY A 453 5.14 -0.59 26.14
C GLY A 453 4.93 0.39 24.99
N ASN A 454 3.69 0.66 24.58
CA ASN A 454 3.40 1.57 23.48
C ASN A 454 3.37 3.03 23.95
N ILE A 455 3.66 3.95 23.04
CA ILE A 455 3.67 5.39 23.29
C ILE A 455 2.70 6.06 22.31
N VAL A 456 1.77 6.85 22.82
CA VAL A 456 0.87 7.67 22.00
C VAL A 456 0.96 9.12 22.45
N TYR A 457 1.34 10.03 21.56
CA TYR A 457 1.45 11.46 21.92
C TYR A 457 1.04 12.41 20.82
N ASP A 458 0.47 13.56 21.19
CA ASP A 458 0.04 14.59 20.23
C ASP A 458 -0.87 14.01 19.12
N VAL A 459 -1.78 13.11 19.54
CA VAL A 459 -2.73 12.42 18.67
C VAL A 459 -4.14 12.95 18.92
N ASN A 460 -4.87 13.21 17.83
CA ASN A 460 -6.30 13.51 17.86
C ASN A 460 -7.10 12.26 17.49
N VAL A 461 -7.85 11.70 18.44
CA VAL A 461 -8.73 10.54 18.22
C VAL A 461 -10.16 11.05 18.10
N THR A 462 -10.77 11.02 16.91
CA THR A 462 -12.10 11.58 16.67
C THR A 462 -13.07 10.54 16.16
N ALA A 463 -14.13 10.26 16.91
CA ALA A 463 -15.33 9.61 16.42
C ALA A 463 -16.38 10.68 16.09
N ASP A 464 -16.66 10.88 14.80
CA ASP A 464 -17.55 11.93 14.31
C ASP A 464 -18.83 11.35 13.70
N GLN A 465 -19.90 11.28 14.49
CA GLN A 465 -21.23 10.86 14.05
C GLN A 465 -22.10 12.01 13.58
N THR A 466 -21.58 13.24 13.45
CA THR A 466 -22.39 14.34 12.89
C THR A 466 -22.62 14.21 11.39
N VAL A 467 -21.86 13.32 10.77
CA VAL A 467 -21.91 12.94 9.36
C VAL A 467 -21.77 11.43 9.28
N ASN A 468 -22.25 10.79 8.22
CA ASN A 468 -22.07 9.36 7.91
C ASN A 468 -22.28 8.36 9.08
N GLN A 469 -23.17 8.68 10.01
CA GLN A 469 -23.36 7.87 11.23
C GLN A 469 -24.03 6.52 10.98
N TYR A 470 -23.59 5.51 11.74
CA TYR A 470 -24.24 4.21 11.86
C TYR A 470 -25.42 4.27 12.85
N GLY A 471 -26.43 5.10 12.54
CA GLY A 471 -27.50 5.42 13.49
C GLY A 471 -27.00 6.07 14.78
N TYR A 472 -27.90 6.24 15.75
CA TYR A 472 -27.58 6.80 17.06
C TYR A 472 -27.09 5.69 17.99
N VAL A 473 -25.84 5.28 17.81
CA VAL A 473 -25.19 4.31 18.68
C VAL A 473 -23.93 4.92 19.27
N THR A 474 -23.60 4.54 20.49
CA THR A 474 -22.43 5.10 21.17
C THR A 474 -21.14 4.93 20.37
N PRO A 475 -20.44 6.02 20.09
CA PRO A 475 -19.12 5.99 19.50
C PRO A 475 -18.08 5.58 20.54
N ASN A 476 -17.08 4.84 20.07
CA ASN A 476 -16.00 4.29 20.85
C ASN A 476 -14.68 4.98 20.46
N ALA A 477 -14.42 6.14 21.07
CA ALA A 477 -13.17 6.90 20.89
C ALA A 477 -12.29 6.79 22.14
N ASN A 478 -11.10 6.21 22.01
CA ASN A 478 -10.25 5.89 23.16
C ASN A 478 -8.76 6.03 22.85
N LYS A 479 -7.94 6.20 23.90
CA LYS A 479 -6.48 6.42 23.75
C LYS A 479 -5.73 5.16 23.30
N ILE A 480 -6.21 3.96 23.67
CA ILE A 480 -5.57 2.69 23.34
C ILE A 480 -6.34 1.96 22.25
N VAL A 481 -7.50 1.43 22.63
CA VAL A 481 -8.35 0.59 21.79
C VAL A 481 -9.68 1.30 21.64
N GLY A 482 -10.11 1.58 20.41
CA GLY A 482 -11.40 2.20 20.11
C GLY A 482 -12.54 1.38 20.67
N ARG A 483 -12.93 0.33 19.95
CA ARG A 483 -13.91 -0.65 20.43
C ARG A 483 -13.26 -1.92 20.95
N LEU A 484 -13.71 -2.35 22.12
CA LEU A 484 -13.38 -3.65 22.67
C LEU A 484 -14.60 -4.57 22.61
N SER A 485 -14.45 -5.74 21.99
CA SER A 485 -15.44 -6.83 22.05
C SER A 485 -14.81 -8.16 22.46
N GLY A 486 -13.63 -8.10 23.07
CA GLY A 486 -12.86 -9.22 23.59
C GLY A 486 -12.05 -8.83 24.82
N GLU A 487 -11.05 -9.62 25.19
CA GLU A 487 -10.12 -9.28 26.26
C GLU A 487 -8.74 -8.85 25.72
N TYR A 488 -8.12 -7.89 26.41
CA TYR A 488 -6.71 -7.53 26.19
C TYR A 488 -6.02 -7.27 27.53
N THR A 489 -4.71 -7.47 27.55
CA THR A 489 -3.87 -7.04 28.66
C THR A 489 -3.04 -5.84 28.23
N ALA A 490 -3.26 -4.68 28.86
CA ALA A 490 -2.42 -3.50 28.66
C ALA A 490 -1.45 -3.28 29.82
N ARG A 491 -0.16 -3.09 29.50
CA ARG A 491 0.89 -2.77 30.48
C ARG A 491 1.85 -1.73 29.93
N ASN A 492 2.36 -0.86 30.80
CA ASN A 492 3.43 0.08 30.49
C ASN A 492 3.19 0.98 29.25
N ASN A 493 1.93 1.26 28.90
CA ASN A 493 1.60 2.15 27.79
C ASN A 493 1.53 3.59 28.28
N SER A 494 2.08 4.53 27.51
CA SER A 494 2.16 5.96 27.83
C SER A 494 1.31 6.80 26.89
N PHE A 495 0.61 7.79 27.43
CA PHE A 495 -0.28 8.70 26.69
C PHE A 495 -0.02 10.14 27.12
N SER A 496 0.37 11.01 26.19
CA SER A 496 0.65 12.42 26.47
C SER A 496 0.04 13.32 25.40
N GLN A 497 -0.57 14.44 25.77
CA GLN A 497 -1.15 15.38 24.79
C GLN A 497 -2.15 14.74 23.80
N THR A 498 -2.74 13.59 24.16
CA THR A 498 -3.80 12.95 23.36
C THR A 498 -5.12 13.66 23.61
N VAL A 499 -5.85 13.96 22.54
CA VAL A 499 -7.21 14.50 22.60
C VAL A 499 -8.16 13.44 22.05
N THR A 500 -8.99 12.85 22.89
CA THR A 500 -10.12 12.01 22.43
C THR A 500 -11.38 12.85 22.32
N MET A 501 -12.05 12.75 21.17
CA MET A 501 -13.23 13.52 20.84
C MET A 501 -14.35 12.63 20.32
N VAL A 502 -15.53 12.83 20.89
CA VAL A 502 -16.79 12.28 20.39
C VAL A 502 -17.65 13.43 19.91
N ARG A 503 -18.19 13.33 18.68
CA ARG A 503 -19.18 14.27 18.14
C ARG A 503 -20.41 13.51 17.68
N VAL A 504 -21.59 13.91 18.14
CA VAL A 504 -22.84 13.18 17.83
C VAL A 504 -23.98 14.17 17.61
N GLU A 505 -24.80 13.93 16.59
CA GLU A 505 -26.15 14.52 16.49
C GLU A 505 -27.12 13.60 17.25
N VAL A 506 -27.98 14.14 18.10
CA VAL A 506 -28.88 13.33 18.95
C VAL A 506 -30.33 13.73 18.78
N ASP A 507 -31.21 12.74 18.59
CA ASP A 507 -32.66 12.93 18.37
C ASP A 507 -33.56 12.25 19.41
N SER A 508 -32.96 11.58 20.39
CA SER A 508 -33.66 10.87 21.46
C SER A 508 -33.03 11.12 22.84
N ASN A 509 -33.87 11.06 23.90
CA ASN A 509 -33.41 11.27 25.27
C ASN A 509 -32.43 10.18 25.74
N SER A 510 -32.64 8.93 25.31
CA SER A 510 -31.77 7.81 25.70
C SER A 510 -30.37 7.99 25.14
N ASP A 511 -30.25 8.43 23.89
CA ASP A 511 -28.95 8.61 23.25
C ASP A 511 -28.22 9.80 23.86
N LEU A 512 -28.95 10.89 24.13
CA LEU A 512 -28.40 12.04 24.86
C LEU A 512 -27.86 11.62 26.24
N GLU A 513 -28.60 10.81 27.00
CA GLU A 513 -28.13 10.29 28.29
C GLU A 513 -26.87 9.43 28.14
N GLU A 514 -26.81 8.55 27.13
CA GLU A 514 -25.65 7.69 26.91
C GLU A 514 -24.41 8.48 26.52
N ILE A 515 -24.55 9.44 25.59
CA ILE A 515 -23.44 10.28 25.10
C ILE A 515 -22.95 11.25 26.19
N MET A 516 -23.84 11.82 27.00
CA MET A 516 -23.46 12.70 28.11
C MET A 516 -22.64 11.97 29.19
N ASN A 517 -22.74 10.65 29.28
CA ASN A 517 -21.94 9.83 30.19
C ASN A 517 -20.62 9.31 29.56
N ASN A 518 -20.30 9.71 28.32
CA ASN A 518 -19.08 9.29 27.65
C ASN A 518 -17.82 9.85 28.35
N GLY A 519 -16.82 9.00 28.56
CA GLY A 519 -15.59 9.34 29.29
C GLY A 519 -14.48 9.99 28.46
N SER A 520 -14.74 10.39 27.21
CA SER A 520 -13.75 11.03 26.33
C SER A 520 -13.27 12.38 26.85
N ASP A 521 -12.08 12.82 26.42
CA ASP A 521 -11.50 14.11 26.83
C ASP A 521 -12.41 15.27 26.41
N LYS A 522 -13.02 15.18 25.22
CA LYS A 522 -14.00 16.14 24.69
C LYS A 522 -15.25 15.43 24.17
N VAL A 523 -16.42 15.91 24.56
CA VAL A 523 -17.71 15.43 24.05
C VAL A 523 -18.45 16.61 23.41
N TYR A 524 -18.90 16.44 22.18
CA TYR A 524 -19.70 17.40 21.44
C TYR A 524 -21.04 16.77 21.08
N VAL A 525 -22.11 17.43 21.49
CA VAL A 525 -23.49 17.00 21.27
C VAL A 525 -24.20 18.11 20.51
N LYS A 526 -24.86 17.76 19.41
CA LYS A 526 -25.76 18.66 18.70
C LYS A 526 -27.18 18.11 18.76
N LEU A 527 -28.10 18.87 19.34
CA LEU A 527 -29.50 18.46 19.42
C LEU A 527 -30.17 18.63 18.05
N VAL A 528 -30.98 17.65 17.63
CA VAL A 528 -31.80 17.79 16.42
C VAL A 528 -33.30 17.94 16.71
N SER A 529 -33.68 17.81 17.98
CA SER A 529 -35.04 17.97 18.49
C SER A 529 -35.00 18.49 19.93
N ASP A 530 -36.15 18.89 20.47
CA ASP A 530 -36.30 19.15 21.90
C ASP A 530 -36.12 17.84 22.67
N LEU A 531 -35.18 17.83 23.62
CA LEU A 531 -34.80 16.64 24.38
C LEU A 531 -34.84 16.88 25.88
N ALA A 532 -34.92 15.80 26.64
CA ALA A 532 -34.82 15.79 28.09
C ALA A 532 -33.60 14.99 28.54
N LEU A 533 -32.94 15.48 29.58
CA LEU A 533 -31.77 14.85 30.20
C LEU A 533 -32.05 14.64 31.69
N ASN A 534 -31.83 13.43 32.18
CA ASN A 534 -31.94 13.12 33.60
C ASN A 534 -30.98 13.98 34.44
N SER A 535 -31.48 14.57 35.51
CA SER A 535 -30.74 15.50 36.38
C SER A 535 -31.14 15.34 37.84
N GLY A 536 -30.22 15.67 38.75
CA GLY A 536 -30.44 15.55 40.19
C GLY A 536 -29.17 15.83 40.98
N SER A 537 -29.27 15.80 42.32
CA SER A 537 -28.14 16.09 43.21
C SER A 537 -26.94 15.17 43.01
N ASP A 538 -27.21 13.92 42.61
CA ASP A 538 -26.23 12.84 42.51
C ASP A 538 -25.90 12.49 41.06
N VAL A 539 -26.38 13.30 40.09
CA VAL A 539 -26.14 13.09 38.66
C VAL A 539 -24.99 13.96 38.20
N GLN A 540 -23.98 13.35 37.58
CA GLN A 540 -22.83 14.01 36.99
C GLN A 540 -22.58 13.46 35.59
N TYR A 541 -22.09 14.30 34.70
CA TYR A 541 -21.82 13.93 33.29
C TYR A 541 -20.32 13.84 33.00
N GLY A 542 -19.98 13.08 31.96
CA GLY A 542 -18.61 12.82 31.53
C GLY A 542 -17.84 11.87 32.45
N GLY A 543 -16.56 11.67 32.14
CA GLY A 543 -15.61 10.91 32.96
C GLY A 543 -14.68 11.81 33.77
N ARG A 544 -13.86 11.18 34.63
CA ARG A 544 -12.86 11.87 35.46
C ARG A 544 -11.85 12.72 34.68
N ASN A 545 -11.61 12.37 33.41
CA ASN A 545 -10.66 13.04 32.54
C ASN A 545 -11.36 13.89 31.46
N THR A 546 -12.69 13.93 31.42
CA THR A 546 -13.43 14.73 30.45
C THR A 546 -13.18 16.20 30.74
N ALA A 547 -12.41 16.85 29.87
CA ALA A 547 -12.04 18.25 30.00
C ALA A 547 -13.16 19.17 29.52
N GLN A 548 -13.97 18.71 28.56
CA GLN A 548 -15.03 19.52 27.97
C GLN A 548 -16.24 18.67 27.56
N ILE A 549 -17.44 19.17 27.89
CA ILE A 549 -18.68 18.76 27.26
C ILE A 549 -19.30 19.98 26.60
N GLN A 550 -19.60 19.89 25.31
CA GLN A 550 -20.28 20.93 24.56
C GLN A 550 -21.64 20.44 24.09
N ILE A 551 -22.67 21.23 24.35
CA ILE A 551 -24.03 21.03 23.85
C ILE A 551 -24.39 22.21 22.96
N ASP A 552 -24.49 21.96 21.67
CA ASP A 552 -25.12 22.85 20.71
C ASP A 552 -26.60 22.50 20.62
N GLY A 553 -27.45 23.39 21.11
CA GLY A 553 -28.89 23.22 21.08
C GLY A 553 -29.46 23.26 19.67
N ASN A 554 -28.75 23.84 18.70
CA ASN A 554 -29.27 24.03 17.34
C ASN A 554 -30.68 24.68 17.35
N ASN A 555 -30.89 25.60 18.30
CA ASN A 555 -32.15 26.28 18.64
C ASN A 555 -33.27 25.39 19.21
N ASN A 556 -32.97 24.16 19.63
CA ASN A 556 -33.89 23.31 20.38
C ASN A 556 -33.81 23.58 21.89
N THR A 557 -34.72 22.95 22.63
CA THR A 557 -34.84 23.02 24.08
C THR A 557 -34.29 21.78 24.76
N LEU A 558 -33.41 21.96 25.75
CA LEU A 558 -33.00 20.93 26.69
C LEU A 558 -33.79 21.07 27.99
N THR A 559 -34.56 20.03 28.32
CA THR A 559 -35.32 19.92 29.56
C THR A 559 -34.56 19.09 30.58
N LEU A 560 -34.18 19.68 31.71
CA LEU A 560 -33.64 18.92 32.84
C LEU A 560 -34.78 18.18 33.53
N SER A 561 -34.82 16.86 33.32
CA SER A 561 -35.79 15.94 33.89
C SER A 561 -35.35 15.54 35.29
N THR A 562 -36.14 15.89 36.31
CA THR A 562 -35.84 15.62 37.71
C THR A 562 -37.10 15.53 38.55
N THR A 563 -36.97 14.94 39.74
CA THR A 563 -37.97 14.98 40.81
C THR A 563 -37.49 15.78 42.02
N GLN A 564 -36.25 16.30 42.00
CA GLN A 564 -35.62 17.00 43.11
C GLN A 564 -35.04 18.35 42.69
N ILE A 565 -33.81 18.35 42.15
CA ILE A 565 -33.03 19.55 41.83
C ILE A 565 -32.62 19.49 40.37
N SER A 566 -32.81 20.61 39.67
CA SER A 566 -32.45 20.79 38.26
C SER A 566 -30.99 21.18 38.12
N SER A 567 -30.06 20.23 38.30
CA SER A 567 -28.62 20.53 38.28
C SER A 567 -27.87 19.93 37.09
N MET A 568 -26.87 20.69 36.63
CA MET A 568 -25.84 20.23 35.70
C MET A 568 -24.48 20.22 36.40
N ASP A 569 -23.85 19.05 36.48
CA ASP A 569 -22.54 18.85 37.10
C ASP A 569 -21.67 17.91 36.26
N LEU A 570 -20.35 18.04 36.36
CA LEU A 570 -19.40 17.22 35.64
C LEU A 570 -18.60 16.35 36.62
N VAL A 571 -18.31 15.12 36.23
CA VAL A 571 -17.49 14.19 37.03
C VAL A 571 -16.08 14.75 37.24
N ASN A 572 -15.52 15.43 36.23
CA ASN A 572 -14.29 16.19 36.36
C ASN A 572 -14.59 17.59 36.94
N PRO A 573 -14.17 17.90 38.17
CA PRO A 573 -14.46 19.20 38.80
C PRO A 573 -13.80 20.39 38.10
N GLY A 574 -12.75 20.16 37.29
CA GLY A 574 -12.11 21.18 36.46
C GLY A 574 -12.64 21.23 35.02
N GLY A 575 -13.56 20.34 34.64
CA GLY A 575 -14.13 20.29 33.30
C GLY A 575 -14.99 21.51 32.98
N MET A 576 -15.14 21.79 31.69
CA MET A 576 -15.93 22.90 31.16
C MET A 576 -17.19 22.38 30.46
N LEU A 577 -18.35 22.88 30.88
CA LEU A 577 -19.61 22.73 30.17
C LEU A 577 -19.81 23.93 29.24
N MET A 578 -19.94 23.68 27.94
CA MET A 578 -20.19 24.71 26.93
C MET A 578 -21.60 24.56 26.37
N LEU A 579 -22.41 25.61 26.44
CA LEU A 579 -23.79 25.61 25.98
C LEU A 579 -23.96 26.67 24.90
N THR A 580 -24.42 26.27 23.71
CA THR A 580 -24.61 27.19 22.58
C THR A 580 -25.98 27.01 21.94
N ASN A 581 -26.61 28.10 21.49
CA ASN A 581 -27.86 28.09 20.70
C ASN A 581 -28.98 27.21 21.31
N LEU A 582 -29.24 27.37 22.60
CA LEU A 582 -30.00 26.39 23.38
C LEU A 582 -31.10 27.06 24.20
N GLY A 583 -32.32 26.54 24.13
CA GLY A 583 -33.35 26.80 25.15
C GLY A 583 -33.16 25.84 26.32
N MET A 584 -33.30 26.30 27.56
CA MET A 584 -33.18 25.45 28.74
C MET A 584 -34.35 25.62 29.71
N THR A 585 -34.89 24.48 30.15
CA THR A 585 -35.98 24.42 31.11
C THR A 585 -35.84 23.20 32.03
N SER A 586 -36.80 22.99 32.93
CA SER A 586 -36.81 21.81 33.79
C SER A 586 -38.22 21.38 34.20
N THR A 587 -38.40 20.09 34.44
CA THR A 587 -39.67 19.50 34.93
C THR A 587 -40.04 19.90 36.36
N GLN A 588 -39.14 20.50 37.14
CA GLN A 588 -39.43 20.84 38.54
C GLN A 588 -40.52 21.92 38.66
N THR A 589 -41.59 21.64 39.39
CA THR A 589 -42.76 22.55 39.47
C THR A 589 -42.84 23.37 40.75
N SER A 590 -42.05 23.06 41.78
CA SER A 590 -42.01 23.78 43.06
C SER A 590 -40.72 23.50 43.85
N GLY A 591 -40.36 24.38 44.78
CA GLY A 591 -39.16 24.21 45.62
C GLY A 591 -38.75 25.48 46.39
N THR A 592 -37.91 25.33 47.42
CA THR A 592 -37.17 26.46 48.02
C THR A 592 -35.90 26.76 47.19
N TRP A 593 -35.24 27.89 47.43
CA TRP A 593 -33.99 28.33 46.79
C TRP A 593 -33.09 27.14 46.38
N ASP A 594 -32.62 27.12 45.12
CA ASP A 594 -31.75 26.13 44.47
C ASP A 594 -32.42 24.85 43.93
N SER A 595 -33.67 24.55 44.31
CA SER A 595 -34.39 23.36 43.79
C SER A 595 -35.29 23.64 42.59
N TYR A 596 -35.85 24.85 42.47
CA TYR A 596 -36.68 25.27 41.33
C TYR A 596 -35.87 25.82 40.15
N ASP A 597 -34.71 26.41 40.44
CA ASP A 597 -33.82 27.05 39.49
C ASP A 597 -32.98 26.02 38.73
N ILE A 598 -32.41 26.41 37.59
CA ILE A 598 -31.40 25.59 36.91
C ILE A 598 -30.04 25.90 37.54
N LEU A 599 -29.50 24.90 38.25
CA LEU A 599 -28.28 25.01 39.02
C LEU A 599 -27.07 24.47 38.24
N PHE A 600 -26.05 25.29 38.04
CA PHE A 600 -24.78 24.84 37.48
C PHE A 600 -23.76 24.64 38.61
N ARG A 601 -23.24 23.41 38.70
CA ARG A 601 -22.19 23.02 39.64
C ARG A 601 -20.88 22.71 38.92
N CYS A 602 -20.63 23.24 37.73
CA CYS A 602 -19.40 23.04 36.96
C CYS A 602 -18.91 24.39 36.41
N ASN A 603 -17.70 24.44 35.84
CA ASN A 603 -17.32 25.60 35.03
C ASN A 603 -18.22 25.63 33.80
N VAL A 604 -18.79 26.78 33.47
CA VAL A 604 -19.78 26.87 32.40
C VAL A 604 -19.61 28.11 31.54
N THR A 605 -19.69 27.93 30.22
CA THR A 605 -19.78 29.02 29.25
C THR A 605 -21.07 28.91 28.47
N MET A 606 -21.73 30.03 28.24
CA MET A 606 -23.03 30.08 27.55
C MET A 606 -22.99 31.12 26.44
N GLU A 607 -23.43 30.75 25.25
CA GLU A 607 -23.59 31.64 24.10
C GLU A 607 -24.96 31.43 23.46
N SER A 608 -25.76 32.49 23.33
CA SER A 608 -27.12 32.40 22.74
C SER A 608 -28.00 31.35 23.44
N VAL A 609 -28.00 31.34 24.77
CA VAL A 609 -28.82 30.43 25.60
C VAL A 609 -29.99 31.20 26.21
N THR A 610 -31.21 30.65 26.12
CA THR A 610 -32.41 31.17 26.79
C THR A 610 -32.85 30.24 27.90
N PHE A 611 -33.37 30.81 29.00
CA PHE A 611 -33.83 30.04 30.15
C PHE A 611 -35.28 30.37 30.47
N ASP A 612 -36.11 29.34 30.67
CA ASP A 612 -37.49 29.49 31.13
C ASP A 612 -37.60 29.58 32.66
N LYS A 613 -36.49 29.35 33.36
CA LYS A 613 -36.36 29.43 34.82
C LYS A 613 -35.19 30.32 35.22
N ALA A 614 -35.16 30.73 36.48
CA ALA A 614 -33.99 31.39 37.02
C ALA A 614 -32.79 30.43 37.01
N ILE A 615 -31.60 31.02 36.96
CA ILE A 615 -30.32 30.31 36.97
C ILE A 615 -29.62 30.54 38.31
N ALA A 616 -28.97 29.49 38.82
CA ALA A 616 -28.14 29.55 40.00
C ALA A 616 -26.75 28.98 39.70
N LEU A 617 -25.71 29.60 40.26
CA LEU A 617 -24.32 29.16 40.14
C LEU A 617 -23.81 28.77 41.53
N ASP A 618 -23.47 27.50 41.72
CA ASP A 618 -22.96 27.00 43.00
C ASP A 618 -21.47 27.36 43.14
N ASN A 619 -21.21 28.43 43.90
CA ASN A 619 -20.08 29.34 43.69
C ASN A 619 -18.76 28.94 44.37
N ILE A 620 -18.51 27.65 44.62
CA ILE A 620 -17.24 27.22 45.25
C ILE A 620 -16.18 26.96 44.17
N GLY A 621 -15.46 28.01 43.80
CA GLY A 621 -14.20 27.92 43.04
C GLY A 621 -14.33 27.55 41.56
N LYS A 622 -15.53 27.68 40.98
CA LYS A 622 -15.86 27.39 39.58
C LYS A 622 -16.10 28.70 38.83
N THR A 623 -15.70 28.78 37.56
CA THR A 623 -15.70 30.01 36.74
C THR A 623 -16.81 29.99 35.70
#